data_AF-A0A973HB47-F1
#
_entry.id   AF-A0A973HB47-F1
#
_cell.length_a   1.000
_cell.length_b   1.000
_cell.length_c   1.000
_cell.angle_alpha   90.00
_cell.angle_beta   90.00
_cell.angle_gamma   90.00
#
_symmetry.space_group_name_H-M   'P 1'
#
loop_
_entity.id
_entity.type
_entity.pdbx_description
1 polymer ?
#
loop_
_entity_poly.entity_id
_entity_poly.type
_entity_poly.pdbx_seq_one_letter_code
_entity_poly.pdbx_strand_id
1 'polypeptide(L)'
;QALGKDVSVIGDVPGMIVARTVARIVDLAHDAVAKGVATEEDIDTAMRLGVNYPLGPFEWSRRLGRNWAYALLDDLHLRDPSGRYAPSLALYRHAYATDKREGSTS
;
A
#
# COMPACT_ATOMS: atom_id res chain seq x y z
N GLN A 1 4.15 11.24 -28.81
CA GLN A 1 3.19 10.69 -27.84
C GLN A 1 2.08 9.92 -28.58
N ALA A 2 2.33 8.66 -28.97
CA ALA A 2 1.45 7.91 -29.88
C ALA A 2 0.21 7.29 -29.22
N LEU A 3 0.14 7.25 -27.89
CA LEU A 3 -0.94 6.61 -27.12
C LEU A 3 -1.92 7.60 -26.47
N GLY A 4 -1.83 8.91 -26.77
CA GLY A 4 -2.70 9.94 -26.17
C GLY A 4 -2.57 10.07 -24.65
N LYS A 5 -1.42 9.66 -24.08
CA LYS A 5 -1.13 9.80 -22.65
C LYS A 5 -0.34 11.08 -22.38
N ASP A 6 -0.73 11.80 -21.35
CA ASP A 6 0.08 12.87 -20.79
C ASP A 6 1.31 12.28 -20.10
N VAL A 7 2.48 12.85 -20.38
CA VAL A 7 3.78 12.35 -19.91
C VAL A 7 4.44 13.42 -19.07
N SER A 8 4.90 13.03 -17.87
CA SER A 8 5.72 13.88 -17.00
C SER A 8 7.15 13.35 -16.96
N VAL A 9 8.13 14.25 -17.08
CA VAL A 9 9.54 13.91 -16.93
C VAL A 9 9.89 13.90 -15.44
N ILE A 10 10.47 12.80 -14.98
CA ILE A 10 10.94 12.64 -13.59
C ILE A 10 12.38 12.15 -13.61
N GLY A 11 13.15 12.49 -12.57
CA GLY A 11 14.45 11.86 -12.36
C GLY A 11 14.32 10.35 -12.11
N ASP A 12 15.40 9.61 -12.30
CA ASP A 12 15.45 8.17 -12.00
C ASP A 12 15.40 7.94 -10.47
N VAL A 13 14.19 8.00 -9.93
CA VAL A 13 13.92 7.81 -8.51
C VAL A 13 13.20 6.47 -8.30
N PRO A 14 13.72 5.60 -7.43
CA PRO A 14 13.05 4.34 -7.09
C PRO A 14 11.60 4.55 -6.68
N GLY A 15 10.70 3.69 -7.19
CA GLY A 15 9.27 3.74 -6.89
C GLY A 15 8.49 4.89 -7.53
N MET A 16 9.13 5.72 -8.37
CA MET A 16 8.52 6.86 -9.06
C MET A 16 7.73 7.77 -8.09
N ILE A 17 6.78 8.58 -8.58
CA ILE A 17 5.97 9.45 -7.71
C ILE A 17 4.75 8.70 -7.17
N VAL A 18 3.97 8.07 -8.05
CA VAL A 18 2.66 7.51 -7.70
C VAL A 18 2.80 6.23 -6.89
N ALA A 19 3.61 5.28 -7.35
CA ALA A 19 3.71 3.97 -6.71
C ALA A 19 4.25 4.08 -5.27
N ARG A 20 5.33 4.84 -5.04
CA ARG A 20 5.85 5.06 -3.67
C ARG A 20 4.82 5.72 -2.74
N THR A 21 4.01 6.64 -3.27
CA THR A 21 3.03 7.40 -2.47
C THR A 21 1.89 6.49 -2.06
N VAL A 22 1.33 5.75 -3.02
CA VAL A 22 0.23 4.81 -2.77
C VAL A 22 0.67 3.70 -1.82
N ALA A 23 1.85 3.11 -2.02
CA ALA A 23 2.35 2.07 -1.12
C ALA A 23 2.50 2.58 0.32
N ARG A 24 2.98 3.83 0.52
CA ARG A 24 3.09 4.39 1.86
C ARG A 24 1.73 4.70 2.50
N ILE A 25 0.73 5.11 1.71
CA ILE A 25 -0.63 5.29 2.20
C ILE A 25 -1.22 3.95 2.66
N VAL A 26 -1.03 2.89 1.88
CA VAL A 26 -1.46 1.52 2.24
C VAL A 26 -0.80 1.07 3.55
N ASP A 27 0.51 1.25 3.69
CA ASP A 27 1.25 0.89 4.90
C ASP A 27 0.73 1.62 6.14
N LEU A 28 0.50 2.94 6.02
CA LEU A 28 -0.04 3.75 7.10
C LEU A 28 -1.46 3.31 7.51
N ALA A 29 -2.28 2.91 6.54
CA ALA A 29 -3.61 2.39 6.80
C ALA A 29 -3.56 1.06 7.59
N HIS A 30 -2.67 0.13 7.20
CA HIS A 30 -2.46 -1.12 7.95
C HIS A 30 -1.97 -0.85 9.39
N ASP A 31 -1.06 0.09 9.57
CA ASP A 31 -0.57 0.48 10.90
C ASP A 31 -1.69 1.11 11.76
N ALA A 32 -2.55 1.94 11.18
CA ALA A 32 -3.70 2.53 11.86
C ALA A 32 -4.70 1.47 12.35
N VAL A 33 -5.00 0.47 11.52
CA VAL A 33 -5.86 -0.68 11.90
C VAL A 33 -5.20 -1.49 13.00
N ALA A 34 -3.91 -1.80 12.88
CA ALA A 34 -3.19 -2.57 13.89
C ALA A 34 -3.14 -1.87 15.27
N LYS A 35 -3.20 -0.54 15.28
CA LYS A 35 -3.29 0.28 16.50
C LYS A 35 -4.72 0.50 17.00
N GLY A 36 -5.72 -0.05 16.33
CA GLY A 36 -7.14 0.07 16.72
C GLY A 36 -7.72 1.47 16.50
N VAL A 37 -7.15 2.26 15.58
CA VAL A 37 -7.63 3.64 15.30
C VAL A 37 -9.00 3.62 14.62
N ALA A 38 -9.20 2.73 13.66
CA ALA A 38 -10.42 2.57 12.90
C ALA A 38 -10.43 1.20 12.19
N THR A 39 -11.58 0.79 11.66
CA THR A 39 -11.71 -0.41 10.81
C THR A 39 -11.16 -0.16 9.40
N GLU A 40 -10.92 -1.23 8.63
CA GLU A 40 -10.50 -1.08 7.22
C GLU A 40 -11.55 -0.32 6.41
N GLU A 41 -12.84 -0.63 6.62
CA GLU A 41 -13.98 -0.03 5.94
C GLU A 41 -14.15 1.45 6.28
N ASP A 42 -13.95 1.82 7.55
CA ASP A 42 -14.01 3.22 7.99
C ASP A 42 -12.88 4.04 7.38
N ILE A 43 -11.67 3.49 7.31
CA ILE A 43 -10.52 4.16 6.68
C ILE A 43 -10.76 4.34 5.18
N ASP A 44 -11.20 3.31 4.46
CA ASP A 44 -11.54 3.41 3.05
C ASP A 44 -12.61 4.48 2.79
N THR A 45 -13.64 4.53 3.66
CA THR A 45 -14.72 5.52 3.58
C THR A 45 -14.21 6.94 3.89
N ALA A 46 -13.42 7.11 4.94
CA ALA A 46 -12.86 8.39 5.33
C ALA A 46 -11.93 8.96 4.25
N MET A 47 -11.11 8.13 3.61
CA MET A 47 -10.20 8.61 2.56
C MET A 47 -10.93 8.97 1.27
N ARG A 48 -11.98 8.22 0.91
CA ARG A 48 -12.82 8.57 -0.25
C ARG A 48 -13.65 9.83 -0.01
N LEU A 49 -14.30 9.95 1.14
CA LEU A 49 -15.23 11.07 1.40
C LEU A 49 -14.54 12.31 1.97
N GLY A 50 -13.49 12.13 2.78
CA GLY A 50 -12.81 13.21 3.47
C GLY A 50 -11.75 13.93 2.63
N VAL A 51 -11.01 13.19 1.79
CA VAL A 51 -9.95 13.76 0.94
C VAL A 51 -10.14 13.45 -0.55
N ASN A 52 -11.34 12.99 -0.92
CA ASN A 52 -11.74 12.75 -2.30
C ASN A 52 -10.81 11.79 -3.07
N TYR A 53 -10.27 10.78 -2.37
CA TYR A 53 -9.51 9.75 -3.07
C TYR A 53 -10.44 8.90 -3.94
N PRO A 54 -9.98 8.49 -5.14
CA PRO A 54 -10.81 7.69 -6.04
C PRO A 54 -11.10 6.29 -5.49
N LEU A 55 -10.23 5.76 -4.64
CA LEU A 55 -10.35 4.49 -3.94
C LEU A 55 -9.76 4.63 -2.54
N GLY A 56 -10.26 3.81 -1.62
CA GLY A 56 -9.66 3.68 -0.29
C GLY A 56 -8.29 2.98 -0.31
N PRO A 57 -7.46 3.15 0.73
CA PRO A 57 -6.17 2.46 0.84
C PRO A 57 -6.27 0.93 0.75
N PHE A 58 -7.25 0.31 1.40
CA PHE A 58 -7.42 -1.14 1.36
C PHE A 58 -8.01 -1.61 0.03
N GLU A 59 -8.85 -0.81 -0.61
CA GLU A 59 -9.27 -1.04 -2.01
C GLU A 59 -8.08 -1.02 -2.97
N TRP A 60 -7.16 -0.07 -2.83
CA TRP A 60 -5.91 -0.06 -3.59
C TRP A 60 -5.06 -1.28 -3.31
N SER A 61 -4.88 -1.66 -2.04
CA SER A 61 -4.12 -2.85 -1.65
C SER A 61 -4.67 -4.12 -2.30
N ARG A 62 -5.99 -4.33 -2.25
CA ARG A 62 -6.66 -5.48 -2.89
C ARG A 62 -6.48 -5.48 -4.42
N ARG A 63 -6.52 -4.31 -5.05
CA ARG A 63 -6.42 -4.18 -6.52
C ARG A 63 -5.00 -4.33 -7.05
N LEU A 64 -4.00 -3.86 -6.31
CA LEU A 64 -2.58 -3.92 -6.69
C LEU A 64 -1.91 -5.22 -6.23
N GLY A 65 -2.54 -5.93 -5.30
CA GLY A 65 -2.08 -7.19 -4.75
C GLY A 65 -1.53 -7.02 -3.33
N ARG A 66 -1.90 -7.96 -2.46
CA ARG A 66 -1.56 -8.02 -1.03
C ARG A 66 -0.10 -7.70 -0.71
N ASN A 67 0.83 -8.21 -1.52
CA ASN A 67 2.27 -8.11 -1.24
C ASN A 67 2.92 -6.90 -1.93
N TRP A 68 2.21 -6.21 -2.82
CA TRP A 68 2.79 -5.17 -3.67
C TRP A 68 3.36 -4.00 -2.86
N ALA A 69 2.59 -3.49 -1.90
CA ALA A 69 3.02 -2.35 -1.10
C ALA A 69 4.24 -2.70 -0.23
N TYR A 70 4.24 -3.89 0.38
CA TYR A 70 5.35 -4.36 1.20
C TYR A 70 6.62 -4.49 0.36
N ALA A 71 6.55 -5.24 -0.76
CA ALA A 71 7.70 -5.47 -1.62
C ALA A 71 8.28 -4.16 -2.16
N LEU A 72 7.43 -3.21 -2.56
CA LEU A 72 7.90 -1.90 -3.03
C LEU A 72 8.62 -1.12 -1.92
N LEU A 73 8.01 -1.03 -0.73
CA LEU A 73 8.59 -0.28 0.39
C LEU A 73 9.89 -0.92 0.91
N ASP A 74 9.96 -2.25 0.92
CA ASP A 74 11.17 -2.98 1.29
C ASP A 74 12.32 -2.71 0.31
N ASP A 75 12.05 -2.78 -1.01
CA ASP A 75 13.03 -2.42 -2.05
C ASP A 75 13.52 -0.96 -1.92
N LEU A 76 12.60 -0.04 -1.60
CA LEU A 76 12.95 1.36 -1.35
C LEU A 76 13.80 1.52 -0.09
N HIS A 77 13.48 0.80 0.98
CA HIS A 77 14.21 0.84 2.23
C HIS A 77 15.62 0.26 2.08
N LEU A 78 15.80 -0.80 1.29
CA LEU A 78 17.12 -1.36 1.01
C LEU A 78 18.00 -0.42 0.19
N ARG A 79 17.41 0.39 -0.70
CA ARG A 79 18.13 1.39 -1.51
C ARG A 79 18.45 2.67 -0.73
N ASP A 80 17.56 3.06 0.20
CA ASP A 80 17.70 4.20 1.09
C ASP A 80 17.35 3.78 2.53
N PRO A 81 18.32 3.25 3.29
CA PRO A 81 18.11 2.74 4.64
C PRO A 81 18.00 3.85 5.70
N SER A 82 17.49 5.03 5.33
CA SER A 82 17.17 6.12 6.27
C SER A 82 16.01 5.79 7.23
N GLY A 83 15.33 4.66 7.03
CA GLY A 83 14.14 4.25 7.78
C GLY A 83 12.85 4.89 7.29
N ARG A 84 12.92 5.90 6.41
CA ARG A 84 11.73 6.58 5.85
C ARG A 84 10.77 5.62 5.15
N TYR A 85 11.30 4.63 4.45
CA TYR A 85 10.54 3.65 3.69
C TYR A 85 10.40 2.30 4.40
N ALA A 86 10.87 2.18 5.65
CA ALA A 86 10.74 0.93 6.40
C ALA A 86 9.25 0.53 6.48
N PRO A 87 8.87 -0.65 5.96
CA PRO A 87 7.49 -1.14 6.05
C PRO A 87 7.08 -1.36 7.50
N SER A 88 5.82 -1.09 7.83
CA SER A 88 5.31 -1.39 9.17
C SER A 88 5.25 -2.91 9.42
N LEU A 89 5.32 -3.30 10.70
CA LEU A 89 5.08 -4.69 11.10
C LEU A 89 3.66 -5.16 10.73
N ALA A 90 2.69 -4.24 10.71
CA ALA A 90 1.32 -4.54 10.31
C ALA A 90 1.24 -4.94 8.83
N LEU A 91 1.89 -4.17 7.95
CA LEU A 91 1.96 -4.49 6.52
C LEU A 91 2.76 -5.76 6.26
N TYR A 92 3.88 -5.98 6.97
CA TYR A 92 4.61 -7.26 6.92
C TYR A 92 3.70 -8.44 7.25
N ARG A 93 2.97 -8.38 8.36
CA ARG A 93 2.02 -9.44 8.74
C ARG A 93 0.94 -9.65 7.70
N HIS A 94 0.43 -8.57 7.09
CA HIS A 94 -0.57 -8.67 6.03
C HIS A 94 -0.03 -9.38 4.78
N ALA A 95 1.20 -9.09 4.37
CA ALA A 95 1.85 -9.67 3.19
C ALA A 95 2.19 -11.16 3.38
N TYR A 96 2.57 -11.56 4.59
CA TYR A 96 2.99 -12.94 4.90
C TYR A 96 1.94 -13.77 5.66
N ALA A 97 0.73 -13.26 5.85
CA ALA A 97 -0.36 -14.06 6.41
C ALA A 97 -0.69 -15.20 5.44
N THR A 98 -0.47 -16.46 5.88
CA THR A 98 -0.92 -17.64 5.14
C THR A 98 -2.45 -17.65 5.10
N ASP A 99 -3.02 -17.89 3.93
CA ASP A 99 -4.47 -18.00 3.77
C ASP A 99 -4.93 -19.24 4.53
N LYS A 100 -5.46 -19.08 5.75
CA LYS A 100 -5.87 -20.17 6.63
C LYS A 100 -7.22 -20.79 6.21
N ARG A 101 -7.52 -20.80 4.91
CA ARG A 101 -8.80 -21.27 4.34
C ARG A 101 -8.64 -22.41 3.32
N GLU A 102 -7.74 -23.35 3.57
CA GLU A 102 -7.82 -24.69 2.97
C GLU A 102 -7.43 -25.71 4.03
N GLY A 103 -8.43 -26.30 4.69
CA GLY A 103 -8.17 -27.28 5.77
C GLY A 103 -9.36 -27.71 6.63
N SER A 104 -10.60 -27.53 6.17
CA SER A 104 -11.79 -28.03 6.87
C SER A 104 -12.81 -28.57 5.88
N THR A 105 -12.43 -29.56 5.07
CA THR A 105 -13.38 -30.56 4.55
C THR A 105 -12.62 -31.84 4.25
N SER A 106 -12.54 -32.73 5.23
CA SER A 106 -12.44 -34.19 5.08
C SER A 106 -12.86 -34.82 6.40
#